data_AF-A0A2V7JI31-F1
#
_entry.id   AF-A0A2V7JI31-F1
#
_cell.length_a   1.000
_cell.length_b   1.000
_cell.length_c   1.000
_cell.angle_alpha   90.00
_cell.angle_beta   90.00
_cell.angle_gamma   90.00
#
_symmetry.space_group_name_H-M   'P 1'
#
loop_
_entity.id
_entity.type
_entity.pdbx_description
1 polymer ?
#
loop_
_entity_poly.entity_id
_entity_poly.type
_entity_poly.pdbx_seq_one_letter_code
_entity_poly.pdbx_strand_id
1 'polypeptide(L)'
;GHSLAELIAIEQRATAGALAKRGRPNMTIHLDRIDAAHVGQLMMFLEIATAYAGQLYGIDAFNQPGVELGKQFAYALLGRPGADAAKREWESLPKSDSRWSV
;
A
#
# COMPACT_ATOMS: atom_id res chain seq x y z
N GLY A 1 -24.30 32.40 6.69
CA GLY A 1 -23.92 31.31 5.76
C GLY A 1 -22.82 30.49 6.40
N HIS A 2 -22.56 29.27 5.90
CA HIS A 2 -21.50 28.37 6.40
C HIS A 2 -20.24 28.45 5.54
N SER A 3 -19.09 28.11 6.10
CA SER A 3 -17.84 28.01 5.34
C SER A 3 -17.71 26.65 4.64
N LEU A 4 -16.89 26.58 3.59
CA LEU A 4 -16.56 25.30 2.96
C LEU A 4 -15.83 24.35 3.92
N ALA A 5 -14.95 24.88 4.78
CA ALA A 5 -14.24 24.07 5.77
C ALA A 5 -15.18 23.42 6.78
N GLU A 6 -16.20 24.17 7.22
CA GLU A 6 -17.24 23.66 8.11
C GLU A 6 -18.07 22.56 7.43
N LEU A 7 -18.45 22.75 6.16
CA LEU A 7 -19.16 21.74 5.38
C LEU A 7 -18.35 20.45 5.28
N ILE A 8 -17.06 20.54 4.90
CA ILE A 8 -16.17 19.36 4.76
C ILE A 8 -16.03 18.62 6.11
N ALA A 9 -15.85 19.34 7.21
CA ALA A 9 -15.73 18.73 8.54
C ALA A 9 -17.01 18.01 8.96
N ILE A 10 -18.19 18.56 8.64
CA ILE A 10 -19.48 17.93 8.89
C ILE A 10 -19.65 16.68 8.01
N GLU A 11 -19.32 16.76 6.72
CA GLU A 11 -19.42 15.62 5.80
C GLU A 11 -18.53 14.45 6.20
N GLN A 12 -17.31 14.71 6.68
CA GLN A 12 -16.41 13.68 7.20
C GLN A 12 -17.06 12.92 8.38
N ARG A 13 -17.58 13.66 9.37
CA ARG A 13 -18.22 13.07 10.57
C ARG A 13 -19.50 12.33 10.23
N ALA A 14 -20.33 12.90 9.34
CA ALA A 14 -21.56 12.29 8.87
C ALA A 14 -21.28 10.96 8.16
N THR A 15 -20.24 10.91 7.33
CA THR A 15 -19.82 9.69 6.62
C THR A 15 -19.31 8.62 7.59
N ALA A 16 -18.47 8.99 8.56
CA ALA A 16 -18.02 8.07 9.60
C ALA A 16 -19.19 7.48 10.39
N GLY A 17 -20.19 8.30 10.74
CA GLY A 17 -21.43 7.86 11.39
C GLY A 17 -22.27 6.92 10.51
N ALA A 18 -22.37 7.21 9.20
CA ALA A 18 -23.08 6.35 8.25
C ALA A 18 -22.43 4.96 8.09
N LEU A 19 -21.09 4.91 8.07
CA LEU A 19 -20.33 3.65 8.07
C LEU A 19 -20.56 2.86 9.36
N ALA A 20 -20.44 3.52 10.52
CA ALA A 20 -20.67 2.90 11.82
C ALA A 20 -22.10 2.34 11.95
N LYS A 21 -23.11 3.09 11.52
CA LYS A 21 -24.52 2.65 11.50
C LYS A 21 -24.72 1.38 10.67
N ARG A 22 -23.90 1.15 9.64
CA ARG A 22 -23.93 -0.06 8.80
C ARG A 22 -23.00 -1.17 9.29
N GLY A 23 -22.47 -1.07 10.50
CA GLY A 23 -21.56 -2.06 11.06
C GLY A 23 -20.19 -2.11 10.37
N ARG A 24 -19.79 -1.05 9.67
CA ARG A 24 -18.49 -0.96 9.00
C ARG A 24 -17.46 -0.28 9.92
N PRO A 25 -16.41 -1.00 10.36
CA PRO A 25 -15.35 -0.41 11.17
C PRO A 25 -14.69 0.77 10.46
N ASN A 26 -14.42 1.85 11.19
CA ASN A 26 -13.70 3.01 10.69
C ASN A 26 -12.90 3.66 11.81
N MET A 27 -11.87 4.41 11.44
CA MET A 27 -10.97 5.13 12.35
C MET A 27 -10.64 6.49 11.72
N THR A 28 -10.39 7.49 12.56
CA THR A 28 -9.92 8.82 12.13
C THR A 28 -8.61 9.12 12.84
N ILE A 29 -7.60 9.55 12.09
CA ILE A 29 -6.37 10.15 12.62
C ILE A 29 -6.50 11.66 12.45
N HIS A 30 -6.45 12.40 13.54
CA HIS A 30 -6.56 13.86 13.53
C HIS A 30 -5.18 14.52 13.60
N LEU A 31 -4.94 15.49 12.72
CA LEU A 31 -3.76 16.35 12.77
C LEU A 31 -4.23 17.77 13.06
N ASP A 32 -3.68 18.39 14.12
CA ASP A 32 -4.05 19.75 14.52
C ASP A 32 -3.70 20.80 13.46
N ARG A 33 -2.62 20.56 12.71
CA ARG A 33 -2.20 21.39 11.57
C ARG A 33 -1.35 20.59 10.58
N ILE A 34 -1.25 21.13 9.36
CA ILE A 34 -0.38 20.58 8.31
C ILE A 34 0.94 21.35 8.32
N ASP A 35 1.89 20.83 9.09
CA ASP A 35 3.27 21.31 9.13
C ASP A 35 4.25 20.13 9.23
N ALA A 36 5.55 20.41 9.14
CA ALA A 36 6.59 19.39 9.19
C ALA A 36 6.56 18.56 10.49
N ALA A 37 6.19 19.16 11.62
CA ALA A 37 6.17 18.48 12.92
C ALA A 37 5.03 17.45 12.99
N HIS A 38 3.81 17.83 12.59
CA HIS A 38 2.64 16.95 12.66
C HIS A 38 2.70 15.86 11.57
N VAL A 39 3.21 16.19 10.39
CA VAL A 39 3.44 15.19 9.34
C VAL A 39 4.53 14.21 9.77
N GLY A 40 5.62 14.68 10.38
CA GLY A 40 6.66 13.80 10.93
C GLY A 40 6.13 12.85 12.01
N GLN A 41 5.25 13.33 12.89
CA GLN A 41 4.57 12.48 13.88
C GLN A 41 3.67 11.43 13.21
N LEU A 42 2.90 11.82 12.19
CA LEU A 42 2.06 10.88 11.42
C LEU A 42 2.91 9.79 10.76
N MET A 43 4.03 10.15 10.14
CA MET A 43 4.95 9.19 9.52
C MET A 43 5.48 8.20 10.55
N MET A 44 6.05 8.68 11.65
CA MET A 44 6.59 7.83 12.71
C MET A 44 5.52 6.93 13.33
N PHE A 45 4.31 7.46 13.54
CA PHE A 45 3.18 6.67 14.02
C PHE A 45 2.85 5.51 13.08
N LEU A 46 2.78 5.77 11.76
CA LEU A 46 2.48 4.75 10.76
C LEU A 46 3.62 3.74 10.57
N GLU A 47 4.88 4.16 10.67
CA GLU A 47 6.06 3.29 10.63
C GLU A 47 6.04 2.29 11.81
N ILE A 48 5.81 2.79 13.03
CA ILE A 48 5.70 1.95 14.23
C ILE A 48 4.48 1.02 14.13
N ALA A 49 3.33 1.53 13.70
CA ALA A 49 2.13 0.72 13.50
C ALA A 49 2.37 -0.41 12.50
N THR A 50 3.13 -0.16 11.43
CA THR A 50 3.52 -1.16 10.42
C THR A 50 4.44 -2.23 11.02
N ALA A 51 5.43 -1.83 11.82
CA ALA A 51 6.32 -2.78 12.51
C ALA A 51 5.54 -3.70 13.47
N TYR A 52 4.59 -3.14 14.23
CA TYR A 52 3.71 -3.91 15.10
C TYR A 52 2.78 -4.82 14.30
N ALA A 53 2.22 -4.34 13.19
CA ALA A 53 1.37 -5.15 12.32
C ALA A 53 2.11 -6.37 11.80
N GLY A 54 3.38 -6.25 11.40
CA GLY A 54 4.20 -7.39 10.99
C GLY A 54 4.25 -8.49 12.05
N GLN A 55 4.59 -8.12 13.29
CA GLN A 55 4.61 -9.05 14.42
C GLN A 55 3.22 -9.65 14.71
N LEU A 56 2.17 -8.83 14.72
CA LEU A 56 0.79 -9.29 14.95
C LEU A 56 0.29 -10.25 13.87
N TYR A 57 0.76 -10.09 12.63
CA TYR A 57 0.40 -10.94 11.50
C TYR A 57 1.37 -12.13 11.31
N GLY A 58 2.42 -12.25 12.12
CA GLY A 58 3.41 -13.32 12.01
C GLY A 58 4.28 -13.22 10.75
N ILE A 59 4.54 -12.01 10.26
CA ILE A 59 5.39 -11.73 9.09
C ILE A 59 6.53 -10.77 9.46
N ASP A 60 7.58 -10.78 8.65
CA ASP A 60 8.66 -9.81 8.76
C ASP A 60 8.30 -8.53 8.01
N ALA A 61 8.06 -7.44 8.76
CA ALA A 61 7.71 -6.13 8.22
C ALA A 61 8.88 -5.44 7.47
N PHE A 62 10.11 -5.96 7.60
CA PHE A 62 11.32 -5.31 7.11
C PHE A 62 11.94 -5.99 5.89
N ASN A 63 11.27 -7.00 5.31
CA ASN A 63 11.72 -7.68 4.11
C ASN A 63 10.73 -7.56 2.94
N GLN A 64 11.21 -7.98 1.75
CA GLN A 64 10.45 -7.86 0.51
C GLN A 64 10.86 -8.92 -0.54
N PRO A 65 10.85 -10.23 -0.21
CA PRO A 65 11.40 -11.25 -1.10
C PRO A 65 10.73 -11.30 -2.48
N GLY A 66 9.45 -10.95 -2.58
CA GLY A 66 8.69 -10.98 -3.84
C GLY A 66 9.17 -9.99 -4.90
N VAL A 67 9.93 -8.94 -4.55
CA VAL A 67 10.37 -7.94 -5.54
C VAL A 67 11.59 -8.41 -6.34
N GLU A 68 12.37 -9.34 -5.77
CA GLU A 68 13.63 -9.78 -6.37
C GLU A 68 13.40 -10.62 -7.62
N LEU A 69 12.39 -11.50 -7.61
CA LEU A 69 12.05 -12.30 -8.79
C LEU A 69 11.62 -11.41 -9.97
N GLY A 70 10.81 -10.39 -9.70
CA GLY A 70 10.41 -9.41 -10.72
C GLY A 70 11.61 -8.69 -11.35
N LYS A 71 12.61 -8.31 -10.54
CA LYS A 71 13.87 -7.72 -11.05
C LYS A 71 14.67 -8.70 -11.89
N GLN A 72 14.78 -9.96 -11.45
CA GLN A 72 15.52 -11.00 -12.18
C GLN A 72 14.92 -11.25 -13.56
N PHE A 73 13.59 -11.37 -13.66
CA PHE A 73 12.90 -11.49 -14.95
C PHE A 73 13.08 -10.24 -15.81
N ALA A 74 12.94 -9.04 -15.25
CA ALA A 74 13.19 -7.81 -16.00
C ALA A 74 14.62 -7.76 -16.59
N TYR A 75 15.64 -8.12 -15.81
CA TYR A 75 17.01 -8.20 -16.28
C TYR A 75 17.21 -9.25 -17.37
N ALA A 76 16.60 -10.42 -17.23
CA ALA A 76 16.65 -11.48 -18.23
C ALA A 76 16.03 -11.04 -19.57
N LEU A 77 14.87 -10.38 -19.52
CA LEU A 77 14.16 -9.90 -20.70
C LEU A 77 14.87 -8.73 -21.40
N LEU A 78 15.61 -7.92 -20.64
CA LEU A 78 16.49 -6.88 -21.18
C LEU A 78 17.85 -7.42 -21.66
N GLY A 79 18.09 -8.73 -21.59
CA GLY A 79 19.30 -9.37 -22.11
C GLY A 79 20.55 -9.17 -21.26
N ARG A 80 20.40 -8.98 -19.94
CA ARG A 80 21.56 -8.85 -19.03
C ARG A 80 22.43 -10.12 -19.06
N PRO A 81 23.75 -10.01 -19.26
CA PRO A 81 24.65 -11.15 -19.19
C PRO A 81 24.54 -11.89 -17.84
N GLY A 82 24.49 -13.22 -17.86
CA GLY A 82 24.37 -14.06 -16.66
C GLY A 82 22.95 -14.25 -16.13
N ALA A 83 21.91 -13.76 -16.83
CA ALA A 83 20.50 -13.91 -16.44
C ALA A 83 19.80 -15.13 -17.10
N ASP A 84 20.56 -16.08 -17.67
CA ASP A 84 20.01 -17.18 -18.47
C ASP A 84 19.06 -18.10 -17.69
N ALA A 85 19.32 -18.29 -16.40
CA ALA A 85 18.46 -19.09 -15.52
C ALA A 85 17.08 -18.43 -15.34
N ALA A 86 17.07 -17.13 -15.02
CA ALA A 86 15.83 -16.35 -14.89
C ALA A 86 15.07 -16.26 -16.21
N LYS A 87 15.77 -16.19 -17.36
CA LYS A 87 15.14 -16.23 -18.68
C LYS A 87 14.42 -17.56 -18.94
N ARG A 88 15.07 -18.69 -18.65
CA ARG A 88 14.45 -20.02 -18.80
C ARG A 88 13.24 -20.20 -17.90
N GLU A 89 13.34 -19.75 -16.65
CA GLU A 89 12.22 -19.79 -15.72
C GLU A 89 11.04 -18.95 -16.23
N TRP A 90 11.29 -17.71 -16.67
CA TRP A 90 10.27 -16.85 -17.28
C TRP A 90 9.57 -17.52 -18.47
N GLU A 91 10.34 -18.12 -19.37
CA GLU A 91 9.81 -18.81 -20.55
C GLU A 91 8.96 -20.04 -20.22
N SER A 92 9.12 -20.61 -19.01
CA SER A 92 8.31 -21.74 -18.52
C SER A 92 6.98 -21.33 -17.89
N LEU A 93 6.79 -20.04 -17.59
CA LEU A 93 5.56 -19.55 -16.95
C LEU A 93 4.35 -19.67 -17.90
N PRO A 94 3.13 -19.84 -17.36
CA PRO A 94 1.91 -19.85 -18.15
C PRO A 94 1.81 -18.60 -19.02
N LYS A 95 1.54 -18.78 -20.31
CA LYS A 95 1.29 -17.64 -21.19
C LYS A 95 -0.02 -16.98 -20.80
N SER A 96 -0.06 -15.65 -20.90
CA SER A 96 -1.30 -14.89 -20.70
C SER A 96 -2.41 -15.46 -21.57
N ASP A 97 -3.59 -15.64 -20.99
CA ASP A 97 -4.79 -15.99 -21.74
C ASP A 97 -5.10 -14.85 -22.72
N SER A 98 -5.16 -15.19 -24.01
CA SER A 98 -5.32 -14.24 -25.11
C SER A 98 -6.64 -13.48 -25.06
N ARG A 99 -7.63 -13.97 -24.31
CA ARG A 99 -8.90 -13.27 -24.07
C ARG A 99 -8.72 -11.98 -23.25
N TRP A 100 -7.68 -11.93 -22.42
CA TRP A 100 -7.37 -10.79 -21.53
C TRP A 100 -6.16 -9.99 -21.99
N SER A 101 -5.61 -10.31 -23.16
CA SER A 101 -4.57 -9.53 -23.81
C SER A 101 -5.22 -8.38 -24.58
N VAL A 102 -4.90 -7.15 -24.20
CA VAL A 102 -5.26 -5.93 -24.96
C VAL A 102 -4.21 -5.67 -26.02
#